data_AF-A0A971TQQ7-F1
#
_entry.id   AF-A0A971TQQ7-F1
#
_cell.length_a   1.000
_cell.length_b   1.000
_cell.length_c   1.000
_cell.angle_alpha   90.00
_cell.angle_beta   90.00
_cell.angle_gamma   90.00
#
_symmetry.space_group_name_H-M   'P 1'
#
loop_
_entity.id
_entity.type
_entity.pdbx_description
1 polymer ?
#
loop_
_entity_poly.entity_id
_entity_poly.type
_entity_poly.pdbx_seq_one_letter_code
_entity_poly.pdbx_strand_id
1 'polypeptide(L)' 'MNVLITAGGTAEKIDDVRKISNIATGRLGSLIADAFLKMEDVTVTYVCSEEAYVPQNKGSEVRYIDNVE' A
#
# COMPACT_ATOMS: atom_id res chain seq x y z
N MET A 1 1.97 19.60 0.22
CA MET A 1 2.75 18.59 -0.53
C MET A 1 1.89 17.36 -0.74
N ASN A 2 1.93 16.76 -1.94
CA ASN A 2 1.18 15.53 -2.24
C ASN A 2 2.14 14.35 -2.29
N VAL A 3 1.86 13.31 -1.50
CA VAL A 3 2.72 12.12 -1.39
C VAL A 3 1.91 10.89 -1.79
N LEU A 4 2.40 10.18 -2.79
CA LEU A 4 1.91 8.86 -3.17
C LEU A 4 2.82 7.81 -2.54
N ILE A 5 2.24 6.88 -1.78
CA ILE A 5 2.97 5.75 -1.20
C ILE A 5 2.37 4.47 -1.75
N THR A 6 3.22 3.62 -2.35
CA THR A 6 2.85 2.27 -2.78
C THR A 6 3.37 1.24 -1.79
N ALA A 7 2.55 0.28 -1.39
CA ALA A 7 2.95 -0.73 -0.41
C ALA A 7 2.22 -2.07 -0.61
N GLY A 8 2.72 -3.11 0.04
CA GLY A 8 2.18 -4.46 -0.11
C GLY A 8 2.86 -5.24 -1.22
N GLY A 9 2.51 -6.53 -1.28
CA GLY A 9 3.01 -7.45 -2.28
C GLY A 9 2.24 -7.31 -3.59
N THR A 10 2.86 -7.73 -4.68
CA THR A 10 2.20 -7.86 -5.97
C THR A 10 2.21 -9.31 -6.41
N ALA A 11 1.24 -9.69 -7.25
CA ALA A 11 1.20 -11.00 -7.87
C ALA A 11 0.89 -10.89 -9.37
N GLU A 12 1.61 -11.67 -10.18
CA GLU A 12 1.38 -11.81 -11.61
C GLU A 12 1.02 -13.27 -11.91
N LYS A 13 -0.15 -13.49 -12.52
CA LYS A 13 -0.63 -14.83 -12.87
C LYS A 13 0.21 -15.43 -14.00
N ILE A 14 0.60 -16.69 -13.84
CA ILE A 14 1.28 -17.44 -14.90
C ILE A 14 0.30 -18.42 -15.57
N ASP A 15 -0.48 -19.14 -14.76
CA ASP A 15 -1.51 -20.07 -15.19
C ASP A 15 -2.58 -20.21 -14.10
N ASP A 16 -3.54 -21.11 -14.28
CA ASP A 16 -4.68 -21.27 -13.37
C ASP A 16 -4.34 -21.77 -11.96
N VAL A 17 -3.08 -22.14 -11.69
CA VAL A 17 -2.62 -22.67 -10.40
C VAL A 17 -1.47 -21.84 -9.82
N ARG A 18 -0.65 -21.21 -10.66
CA ARG A 18 0.62 -20.60 -10.26
C ARG A 18 0.67 -19.10 -10.56
N LYS A 19 1.35 -18.37 -9.67
CA LYS A 19 1.70 -16.97 -9.84
C LYS A 19 3.11 -16.68 -9.34
N ILE A 20 3.71 -15.63 -9.88
CA ILE A 20 4.91 -15.02 -9.32
C ILE A 20 4.44 -13.94 -8.36
N SER A 21 4.93 -13.98 -7.12
CA SER A 21 4.60 -12.97 -6.12
C SER A 21 5.84 -12.28 -5.58
N ASN A 22 5.79 -10.96 -5.56
CA ASN A 22 6.64 -10.15 -4.71
C ASN A 22 5.99 -10.09 -3.33
N ILE A 23 6.60 -10.76 -2.35
CA ILE A 23 6.05 -10.81 -0.99
C ILE A 23 6.49 -9.57 -0.23
N ALA A 24 5.51 -8.75 0.16
CA ALA A 24 5.73 -7.64 1.07
C ALA A 24 4.48 -7.40 1.91
N THR A 25 4.64 -7.20 3.22
CA THR A 25 3.50 -6.95 4.11
C THR A 25 2.96 -5.53 4.02
N GLY A 26 3.72 -4.58 3.46
CA GLY A 26 3.35 -3.16 3.45
C GLY A 26 3.60 -2.41 4.77
N ARG A 27 4.06 -3.09 5.82
CA ARG A 27 4.26 -2.50 7.17
C ARG A 27 5.18 -1.27 7.19
N LEU A 28 6.24 -1.25 6.39
CA LEU A 28 7.11 -0.07 6.32
C LEU A 28 6.38 1.10 5.65
N GLY A 29 5.67 0.84 4.55
CA GLY A 29 4.90 1.85 3.84
C GLY A 29 3.84 2.48 4.74
N SER A 30 3.14 1.67 5.55
CA SER A 30 2.12 2.18 6.48
C SER A 30 2.72 3.11 7.54
N LEU A 31 3.90 2.77 8.09
CA LEU A 31 4.61 3.62 9.04
C LEU A 31 5.12 4.92 8.42
N ILE A 32 5.56 4.89 7.16
CA ILE A 32 5.96 6.09 6.41
C ILE A 32 4.75 7.00 6.21
N ALA A 33 3.61 6.44 5.81
CA ALA A 33 2.36 7.20 5.68
C ALA A 33 1.96 7.85 7.02
N ASP A 34 2.01 7.10 8.12
CA ASP A 34 1.74 7.63 9.47
C ASP A 34 2.70 8.75 9.88
N ALA A 35 3.95 8.71 9.43
CA ALA A 35 4.92 9.78 9.67
C ALA A 35 4.59 11.06 8.87
N PHE A 36 4.23 10.92 7.58
CA PHE A 36 3.83 12.06 6.76
C PHE A 36 2.52 12.71 7.22
N LEU A 37 1.56 11.91 7.71
CA LEU A 37 0.28 12.42 8.24
C LEU A 37 0.43 13.28 9.51
N LYS A 38 1.61 13.30 10.14
CA LYS A 38 1.91 14.19 11.28
C LYS A 38 2.39 15.57 10.84
N MET A 39 2.67 15.77 9.55
CA MET A 39 3.15 17.03 9.02
C MET A 39 1.96 17.90 8.59
N GLU A 40 2.09 19.21 8.76
CA GLU A 40 1.10 20.17 8.25
C GLU A 40 1.18 20.27 6.72
N ASP A 41 0.04 20.56 6.09
CA ASP A 41 -0.10 20.75 4.64
C ASP A 41 0.38 19.57 3.77
N VAL A 42 0.31 18.34 4.29
CA VAL A 42 0.61 17.11 3.55
C VAL A 42 -0.66 16.32 3.25
N THR A 43 -0.85 15.94 1.98
CA THR A 43 -1.88 14.99 1.55
C THR A 43 -1.23 13.68 1.15
N VAL A 44 -1.72 12.57 1.71
CA VAL A 44 -1.18 11.24 1.45
C VAL A 44 -2.21 10.40 0.69
N THR A 45 -1.83 9.92 -0.49
CA THR A 45 -2.53 8.84 -1.19
C THR A 45 -1.75 7.56 -0.98
N TYR A 46 -2.40 6.53 -0.47
CA TYR A 46 -1.80 5.25 -0.13
C TYR A 46 -2.38 4.17 -1.03
N VAL A 47 -1.56 3.63 -1.94
CA VAL A 47 -1.97 2.56 -2.87
C VAL A 47 -1.36 1.25 -2.39
N CYS A 48 -2.17 0.23 -2.12
CA CYS A 48 -1.63 -1.02 -1.61
C CYS A 48 -2.42 -2.26 -2.03
N SER A 49 -1.81 -3.43 -1.90
CA SER A 49 -2.57 -4.69 -2.03
C SER A 49 -3.60 -4.83 -0.92
N GLU A 50 -4.63 -5.66 -1.15
CA GLU A 50 -5.71 -5.88 -0.18
C GLU A 50 -5.21 -6.40 1.17
N GLU A 51 -4.14 -7.20 1.18
CA GLU A 51 -3.59 -7.82 2.39
C GLU A 51 -2.52 -6.96 3.08
N ALA A 52 -2.19 -5.80 2.51
CA ALA A 52 -1.14 -4.94 3.05
C ALA A 52 -1.59 -4.23 4.34
N TYR A 53 -0.62 -3.96 5.22
CA TYR A 53 -0.85 -3.04 6.33
C TYR A 53 -1.15 -1.63 5.80
N VAL A 54 -2.14 -0.97 6.41
CA VAL A 54 -2.52 0.42 6.12
C VAL A 54 -2.12 1.36 7.27
N PRO A 55 -1.89 2.66 7.00
CA PRO A 55 -1.63 3.65 8.04
C PRO A 55 -2.73 3.66 9.10
N GLN A 56 -2.35 3.86 10.36
CA GLN A 56 -3.28 3.91 11.49
C GLN A 56 -3.86 5.31 11.71
N ASN A 57 -3.11 6.34 11.33
CA ASN A 57 -3.57 7.72 11.41
C ASN A 57 -4.60 8.01 10.31
N LYS A 58 -5.67 8.70 10.68
CA LYS A 58 -6.69 9.15 9.73
C LYS A 58 -6.14 10.25 8.82
N GLY A 59 -6.68 10.37 7.61
CA GLY A 59 -6.38 11.47 6.69
C GLY A 59 -5.61 11.07 5.43
N SER A 60 -5.26 9.79 5.27
CA SER A 60 -4.82 9.26 3.98
C SER A 60 -6.01 8.77 3.14
N GLU A 61 -5.92 8.96 1.83
CA GLU A 61 -6.79 8.28 0.87
C GLU A 61 -6.19 6.92 0.54
N VAL A 62 -6.82 5.84 1.03
CA VAL A 62 -6.36 4.47 0.77
C VAL A 62 -7.04 3.92 -0.48
N ARG A 63 -6.26 3.38 -1.42
CA ARG A 63 -6.72 2.72 -2.63
C ARG A 63 -6.12 1.33 -2.71
N TYR A 64 -6.98 0.33 -2.83
CA TYR A 64 -6.55 -1.05 -2.99
C TYR A 64 -6.32 -1.38 -4.46
N ILE A 65 -5.31 -2.19 -4.72
CA ILE A 65 -5.09 -2.85 -6.00
C ILE A 65 -5.36 -4.34 -5.83
N ASP A 66 -6.05 -4.90 -6.83
CA ASP A 66 -6.28 -6.32 -6.90
C ASP A 66 -4.96 -7.03 -7.18
N ASN A 67 -4.64 -8.03 -6.38
CA ASN A 67 -3.62 -8.98 -6.75
C ASN A 67 -4.28 -10.06 -7.60
N VAL A 68 -3.67 -10.42 -8.73
CA VAL A 68 -4.24 -11.48 -9.56
C VAL A 68 -4.25 -12.77 -8.74
N GLU A 69 -5.45 -13.38 -8.63
CA GLU A 69 -5.64 -14.66 -7.93
C GLU A 69 -4.86 -15.79 -8.60
#